data_AF-A0A1R3WEQ2-F1
#
_entry.id   AF-A0A1R3WEQ2-F1
#
_cell.length_a   1.000
_cell.length_b   1.000
_cell.length_c   1.000
_cell.angle_alpha   90.00
_cell.angle_beta   90.00
_cell.angle_gamma   90.00
#
_symmetry.space_group_name_H-M   'P 1'
#
loop_
_entity.id
_entity.type
_entity.pdbx_description
1 polymer ?
#
loop_
_entity_poly.entity_id
_entity_poly.type
_entity_poly.pdbx_seq_one_letter_code
_entity_poly.pdbx_strand_id
1 'polypeptide(L)'
;MSGGRSGLSETESDDVPWGRAPVDGIPLPPFADAAEHGAYVRALQTFLLMLDREEPSAATIALAAALEAELPRTAREVPERLSPLALRVSLSTFFPAPWTPEALALALDGFGYGVPSRGRIGWVWGSDPDYAARLTRQGWEIERHERGSRSHATLPHEGDLVLLWMDMFRNRFPYPIAHTPVPSVPTPDALTAAAEATLAAHATNVAMPYLQNWVRERDRGRDGGPGGAGSLR
;
A
#
# COMPACT_ATOMS: atom_id res chain seq x y z
N MET A 1 -17.72 -12.07 -10.08
CA MET A 1 -19.00 -11.48 -10.52
C MET A 1 -18.83 -9.98 -10.50
N SER A 2 -18.92 -9.28 -11.64
CA SER A 2 -18.42 -7.90 -11.76
C SER A 2 -19.50 -6.81 -11.79
N GLY A 3 -20.77 -7.16 -11.56
CA GLY A 3 -21.94 -6.30 -11.82
C GLY A 3 -22.19 -5.12 -10.87
N GLY A 4 -21.22 -4.72 -10.04
CA GLY A 4 -21.41 -3.65 -9.03
C GLY A 4 -20.27 -2.65 -8.86
N ARG A 5 -19.16 -2.79 -9.63
CA ARG A 5 -17.94 -1.96 -9.47
C ARG A 5 -17.54 -1.13 -10.71
N SER A 6 -18.40 -1.08 -11.73
CA SER A 6 -18.12 -0.34 -12.97
C SER A 6 -17.97 1.16 -12.68
N GLY A 7 -16.87 1.79 -13.11
CA GLY A 7 -16.61 3.21 -12.88
C GLY A 7 -16.23 3.60 -11.45
N LEU A 8 -15.72 2.64 -10.64
CA LEU A 8 -15.10 2.92 -9.33
C LEU A 8 -13.57 3.05 -9.38
N SER A 9 -12.90 2.21 -10.16
CA SER A 9 -11.46 2.32 -10.42
C SER A 9 -11.20 3.61 -11.21
N GLU A 10 -10.10 4.33 -10.91
CA GLU A 10 -9.64 5.48 -11.72
C GLU A 10 -9.14 5.06 -13.12
N THR A 11 -9.17 3.75 -13.42
CA THR A 11 -8.87 3.19 -14.73
C THR A 11 -9.97 2.22 -15.15
N GLU A 12 -10.09 1.95 -16.46
CA GLU A 12 -10.96 0.89 -16.96
C GLU A 12 -10.43 -0.54 -16.65
N SER A 13 -9.31 -0.64 -15.93
CA SER A 13 -8.66 -1.90 -15.54
C SER A 13 -9.03 -2.33 -14.13
N ASP A 14 -9.14 -3.65 -13.93
CA ASP A 14 -9.37 -4.28 -12.63
C ASP A 14 -8.04 -4.46 -11.88
N ASP A 15 -7.36 -3.34 -11.61
CA ASP A 15 -5.99 -3.29 -11.04
C ASP A 15 -5.97 -3.16 -9.50
N VAL A 16 -7.12 -3.42 -8.87
CA VAL A 16 -7.35 -3.38 -7.42
C VAL A 16 -7.61 -4.82 -6.92
N PRO A 17 -6.98 -5.27 -5.81
CA PRO A 17 -7.13 -6.64 -5.30
C PRO A 17 -8.44 -6.83 -4.51
N TRP A 18 -9.60 -6.58 -5.14
CA TRP A 18 -10.92 -6.61 -4.52
C TRP A 18 -11.25 -7.92 -3.79
N GLY A 19 -12.01 -7.83 -2.69
CA GLY A 19 -12.43 -9.00 -1.91
C GLY A 19 -11.29 -9.77 -1.23
N ARG A 20 -10.03 -9.35 -1.35
CA ARG A 20 -8.90 -9.92 -0.62
C ARG A 20 -9.05 -9.60 0.87
N ALA A 21 -9.07 -10.64 1.70
CA ALA A 21 -9.08 -10.51 3.15
C ALA A 21 -7.86 -9.71 3.67
N PRO A 22 -8.01 -9.01 4.82
CA PRO A 22 -6.86 -8.52 5.58
C PRO A 22 -6.09 -9.67 6.24
N VAL A 23 -4.90 -9.36 6.74
CA VAL A 23 -4.09 -10.23 7.60
C VAL A 23 -4.25 -9.72 9.04
N ASP A 24 -4.89 -10.53 9.88
CA ASP A 24 -5.09 -10.22 11.29
C ASP A 24 -3.76 -10.10 12.06
N GLY A 25 -3.77 -9.32 13.15
CA GLY A 25 -2.60 -9.15 14.03
C GLY A 25 -1.57 -8.12 13.56
N ILE A 26 -1.71 -7.54 12.36
CA ILE A 26 -0.98 -6.32 11.98
C ILE A 26 -1.66 -5.13 12.69
N PRO A 27 -0.94 -4.34 13.52
CA PRO A 27 -1.52 -3.19 14.20
C PRO A 27 -1.83 -2.03 13.23
N LEU A 28 -2.47 -0.96 13.69
CA LEU A 28 -2.84 0.20 12.86
C LEU A 28 -2.56 1.52 13.59
N PRO A 29 -2.36 2.64 12.86
CA PRO A 29 -2.32 3.96 13.47
C PRO A 29 -3.73 4.36 14.00
N PRO A 30 -3.81 5.09 15.13
CA PRO A 30 -2.71 5.49 16.01
C PRO A 30 -2.18 4.30 16.83
N PHE A 31 -0.87 4.09 16.81
CA PHE A 31 -0.21 2.98 17.50
C PHE A 31 -0.13 3.24 19.02
N ALA A 32 -0.29 2.20 19.82
CA ALA A 32 -0.18 2.30 21.28
C ALA A 32 1.27 2.54 21.74
N ASP A 33 2.26 1.98 21.04
CA ASP A 33 3.69 2.14 21.36
C ASP A 33 4.64 1.94 20.16
N ALA A 34 5.95 1.98 20.45
CA ALA A 34 7.02 1.78 19.47
C ALA A 34 7.09 0.34 18.90
N ALA A 35 6.63 -0.66 19.66
CA ALA A 35 6.62 -2.05 19.24
C ALA A 35 5.47 -2.31 18.25
N GLU A 36 4.30 -1.69 18.44
CA GLU A 36 3.23 -1.74 17.43
C GLU A 36 3.61 -1.03 16.13
N HIS A 37 4.15 0.20 16.21
CA HIS A 37 4.67 0.90 15.03
C HIS A 37 5.77 0.06 14.33
N GLY A 38 6.68 -0.53 15.12
CA GLY A 38 7.72 -1.42 14.61
C GLY A 38 7.18 -2.68 13.95
N ALA A 39 6.15 -3.30 14.52
CA ALA A 39 5.48 -4.46 13.94
C ALA A 39 4.78 -4.13 12.62
N TYR A 40 4.13 -2.96 12.51
CA TYR A 40 3.57 -2.48 11.25
C TYR A 40 4.63 -2.34 10.16
N VAL A 41 5.71 -1.61 10.44
CA VAL A 41 6.80 -1.36 9.47
C VAL A 41 7.47 -2.67 9.06
N ARG A 42 7.70 -3.60 10.00
CA ARG A 42 8.27 -4.92 9.71
C ARG A 42 7.35 -5.81 8.90
N ALA A 43 6.04 -5.78 9.15
CA ALA A 43 5.06 -6.48 8.32
C ALA A 43 5.00 -5.88 6.89
N LEU A 44 5.12 -4.55 6.76
CA LEU A 44 5.18 -3.86 5.46
C LEU A 44 6.44 -4.21 4.66
N GLN A 45 7.62 -4.17 5.30
CA GLN A 45 8.89 -4.62 4.69
C GLN A 45 8.81 -6.09 4.24
N THR A 46 8.27 -6.96 5.10
CA THR A 46 8.08 -8.39 4.80
C THR A 46 7.16 -8.55 3.59
N PHE A 47 6.02 -7.86 3.56
CA PHE A 47 5.08 -7.91 2.44
C PHE A 47 5.71 -7.44 1.12
N LEU A 48 6.50 -6.35 1.12
CA LEU A 48 7.25 -5.91 -0.06
C LEU A 48 8.17 -7.01 -0.61
N LEU A 49 8.94 -7.66 0.27
CA LEU A 49 9.86 -8.74 -0.11
C LEU A 49 9.13 -10.03 -0.57
N MET A 50 7.85 -10.19 -0.22
CA MET A 50 6.98 -11.27 -0.73
C MET A 50 6.44 -10.98 -2.15
N LEU A 51 6.44 -9.71 -2.61
CA LEU A 51 5.99 -9.33 -3.96
C LEU A 51 7.03 -9.69 -5.04
N ASP A 52 8.33 -9.61 -4.73
CA ASP A 52 9.40 -10.00 -5.66
C ASP A 52 9.32 -11.49 -6.00
N ARG A 53 9.12 -11.79 -7.28
CA ARG A 53 8.87 -13.17 -7.76
C ARG A 53 10.11 -14.06 -7.60
N GLU A 54 11.24 -13.57 -8.11
CA GLU A 54 12.57 -14.17 -8.01
C GLU A 54 13.33 -13.54 -6.83
N GLU A 55 14.66 -13.44 -6.84
CA GLU A 55 15.41 -12.87 -5.71
C GLU A 55 15.04 -11.38 -5.45
N PRO A 56 15.07 -10.89 -4.19
CA PRO A 56 14.64 -9.53 -3.88
C PRO A 56 15.42 -8.45 -4.64
N SER A 57 14.69 -7.53 -5.28
CA SER A 57 15.30 -6.53 -6.16
C SER A 57 16.12 -5.50 -5.36
N ALA A 58 17.14 -4.92 -6.00
CA ALA A 58 17.93 -3.85 -5.39
C ALA A 58 17.05 -2.65 -4.96
N ALA A 59 15.98 -2.36 -5.70
CA ALA A 59 15.01 -1.32 -5.37
C ALA A 59 14.13 -1.70 -4.17
N THR A 60 13.68 -2.97 -4.08
CA THR A 60 12.88 -3.46 -2.96
C THR A 60 13.69 -3.46 -1.66
N ILE A 61 14.95 -3.88 -1.72
CA ILE A 61 15.87 -3.84 -0.56
C ILE A 61 16.19 -2.39 -0.15
N ALA A 62 16.41 -1.48 -1.11
CA ALA A 62 16.61 -0.06 -0.80
C ALA A 62 15.36 0.57 -0.16
N LEU A 63 14.16 0.23 -0.62
CA LEU A 63 12.90 0.69 -0.03
C LEU A 63 12.67 0.10 1.38
N ALA A 64 12.96 -1.18 1.58
CA ALA A 64 12.87 -1.82 2.89
C ALA A 64 13.85 -1.19 3.90
N ALA A 65 15.07 -0.85 3.47
CA ALA A 65 16.06 -0.15 4.28
C ALA A 65 15.65 1.31 4.59
N ALA A 66 15.00 2.00 3.64
CA ALA A 66 14.44 3.32 3.88
C ALA A 66 13.32 3.30 4.92
N LEU A 67 12.46 2.27 4.91
CA LEU A 67 11.42 2.05 5.92
C LEU A 67 12.01 1.68 7.30
N GLU A 68 13.11 0.91 7.36
CA GLU A 68 13.81 0.60 8.62
C GLU A 68 14.32 1.88 9.31
N ALA A 69 14.75 2.87 8.52
CA ALA A 69 15.24 4.15 9.03
C ALA A 69 14.15 5.04 9.68
N GLU A 70 12.87 4.73 9.46
CA GLU A 70 11.73 5.42 10.08
C GLU A 70 11.29 4.79 11.42
N LEU A 71 11.97 3.74 11.89
CA LEU A 71 11.66 3.13 13.18
C LEU A 71 12.07 4.04 14.37
N PRO A 72 11.17 4.25 15.36
CA PRO A 72 11.50 4.97 16.59
C PRO A 72 12.71 4.35 17.31
N ARG A 73 13.68 5.19 17.69
CA ARG A 73 14.89 4.75 18.40
C ARG A 73 14.69 4.74 19.91
N THR A 74 13.71 5.49 20.41
CA THR A 74 13.27 5.44 21.80
C THR A 74 11.74 5.40 21.91
N ALA A 75 11.22 4.88 23.03
CA ALA A 75 9.79 4.83 23.32
C ALA A 75 9.11 6.20 23.52
N ARG A 76 9.85 7.31 23.35
CA ARG A 76 9.31 8.70 23.34
C ARG A 76 9.16 9.28 21.94
N GLU A 77 9.57 8.53 20.90
CA GLU A 77 9.55 8.96 19.50
C GLU A 77 8.41 8.30 18.70
N VAL A 78 7.45 7.64 19.37
CA VAL A 78 6.32 6.97 18.72
C VAL A 78 5.46 8.01 17.99
N PRO A 79 5.34 7.95 16.65
CA PRO A 79 4.50 8.88 15.93
C PRO A 79 3.03 8.43 16.00
N GLU A 80 2.12 9.37 16.28
CA GLU A 80 0.67 9.11 16.30
C GLU A 80 0.11 8.70 14.92
N ARG A 81 0.89 8.91 13.85
CA ARG A 81 0.54 8.68 12.45
C ARG A 81 1.67 7.94 11.74
N LEU A 82 1.34 7.26 10.64
CA LEU A 82 2.35 6.73 9.73
C LEU A 82 3.19 7.86 9.12
N SER A 83 4.43 7.54 8.77
CA SER A 83 5.24 8.41 7.92
C SER A 83 4.61 8.58 6.53
N PRO A 84 4.89 9.68 5.82
CA PRO A 84 4.47 9.85 4.43
C PRO A 84 5.02 8.76 3.49
N LEU A 85 6.16 8.13 3.81
CA LEU A 85 6.72 7.02 3.04
C LEU A 85 5.95 5.72 3.30
N ALA A 86 5.85 5.27 4.56
CA ALA A 86 5.15 4.04 4.91
C ALA A 86 3.68 4.06 4.45
N LEU A 87 3.01 5.21 4.57
CA LEU A 87 1.66 5.38 4.03
C LEU A 87 1.62 5.30 2.50
N ARG A 88 2.52 5.98 1.77
CA ARG A 88 2.60 5.89 0.29
C ARG A 88 2.84 4.46 -0.18
N VAL A 89 3.73 3.73 0.48
CA VAL A 89 4.01 2.32 0.17
C VAL A 89 2.78 1.45 0.46
N SER A 90 2.13 1.65 1.61
CA SER A 90 0.94 0.88 2.01
C SER A 90 -0.24 1.10 1.06
N LEU A 91 -0.49 2.33 0.63
CA LEU A 91 -1.51 2.65 -0.39
C LEU A 91 -1.16 2.03 -1.74
N SER A 92 0.08 2.22 -2.22
CA SER A 92 0.49 1.83 -3.58
C SER A 92 0.64 0.32 -3.77
N THR A 93 0.83 -0.43 -2.69
CA THR A 93 0.90 -1.91 -2.70
C THR A 93 -0.35 -2.57 -2.13
N PHE A 94 -1.36 -1.79 -1.76
CA PHE A 94 -2.56 -2.24 -1.04
C PHE A 94 -2.22 -3.09 0.21
N PHE A 95 -1.26 -2.68 1.04
CA PHE A 95 -0.74 -3.49 2.15
C PHE A 95 -1.85 -4.07 3.04
N PRO A 96 -1.93 -5.41 3.24
CA PRO A 96 -3.10 -6.09 3.81
C PRO A 96 -3.24 -6.01 5.34
N ALA A 97 -2.86 -4.90 5.97
CA ALA A 97 -3.25 -4.63 7.36
C ALA A 97 -4.81 -4.57 7.49
N PRO A 98 -5.38 -4.81 8.68
CA PRO A 98 -6.83 -4.88 8.92
C PRO A 98 -7.50 -3.49 8.96
N TRP A 99 -7.10 -2.60 8.05
CA TRP A 99 -7.57 -1.23 7.89
C TRP A 99 -9.09 -1.12 7.92
N THR A 100 -9.60 -0.25 8.79
CA THR A 100 -10.98 0.25 8.76
C THR A 100 -11.04 1.59 8.02
N PRO A 101 -12.22 2.05 7.57
CA PRO A 101 -12.40 3.40 7.02
C PRO A 101 -11.96 4.47 8.02
N GLU A 102 -12.30 4.32 9.30
CA GLU A 102 -11.86 5.20 10.38
C GLU A 102 -10.33 5.30 10.50
N ALA A 103 -9.61 4.17 10.54
CA ALA A 103 -8.15 4.17 10.65
C ALA A 103 -7.48 4.75 9.38
N LEU A 104 -7.98 4.40 8.19
CA LEU A 104 -7.43 4.90 6.93
C LEU A 104 -7.68 6.40 6.76
N ALA A 105 -8.86 6.91 7.15
CA ALA A 105 -9.14 8.35 7.14
C ALA A 105 -8.21 9.14 8.08
N LEU A 106 -7.94 8.61 9.29
CA LEU A 106 -6.99 9.20 10.23
C LEU A 106 -5.55 9.19 9.71
N ALA A 107 -5.13 8.12 9.03
CA ALA A 107 -3.81 8.04 8.41
C ALA A 107 -3.67 9.00 7.21
N LEU A 108 -4.75 9.21 6.43
CA LEU A 108 -4.78 10.14 5.31
C LEU A 108 -4.82 11.62 5.71
N ASP A 109 -5.13 11.96 6.96
CA ASP A 109 -5.19 13.36 7.41
C ASP A 109 -3.83 14.07 7.25
N GLY A 110 -3.83 15.18 6.50
CA GLY A 110 -2.64 15.91 6.08
C GLY A 110 -1.92 15.38 4.82
N PHE A 111 -2.41 14.32 4.17
CA PHE A 111 -1.75 13.70 3.01
C PHE A 111 -1.94 14.43 1.67
N GLY A 112 -2.95 15.31 1.55
CA GLY A 112 -3.26 16.04 0.32
C GLY A 112 -4.48 16.96 0.43
N TYR A 113 -4.98 17.42 -0.73
CA TYR A 113 -6.18 18.25 -0.82
C TYR A 113 -7.46 17.41 -0.72
N GLY A 114 -8.06 17.39 0.47
CA GLY A 114 -9.30 16.67 0.75
C GLY A 114 -9.05 15.23 1.21
N VAL A 115 -9.64 14.87 2.34
CA VAL A 115 -9.49 13.56 3.00
C VAL A 115 -10.85 13.08 3.51
N PRO A 116 -11.10 11.75 3.65
CA PRO A 116 -12.41 11.25 4.02
C PRO A 116 -12.87 11.77 5.40
N SER A 117 -14.02 12.46 5.44
CA SER A 117 -14.58 13.03 6.67
C SER A 117 -15.89 12.37 7.08
N ARG A 118 -16.10 12.15 8.39
CA ARG A 118 -17.24 11.39 8.91
C ARG A 118 -18.53 12.22 8.88
N GLY A 119 -19.45 11.85 8.00
CA GLY A 119 -20.80 12.41 7.94
C GLY A 119 -21.80 11.64 8.81
N ARG A 120 -23.00 12.20 9.02
CA ARG A 120 -24.07 11.58 9.85
C ARG A 120 -24.50 10.17 9.40
N ILE A 121 -24.27 9.80 8.14
CA ILE A 121 -24.74 8.55 7.52
C ILE A 121 -23.64 7.81 6.72
N GLY A 122 -22.37 8.20 6.90
CA GLY A 122 -21.29 7.70 6.04
C GLY A 122 -20.04 8.58 6.05
N TRP A 123 -19.44 8.75 4.88
CA TRP A 123 -18.18 9.44 4.62
C TRP A 123 -18.33 10.39 3.43
N VAL A 124 -17.73 11.57 3.50
CA VAL A 124 -17.73 12.58 2.42
C VAL A 124 -16.41 13.33 2.33
N TRP A 125 -16.01 13.75 1.14
CA TRP A 125 -14.95 14.74 0.91
C TRP A 125 -15.03 15.35 -0.50
N GLY A 126 -14.25 16.40 -0.74
CA GLY A 126 -14.04 16.96 -2.08
C GLY A 126 -14.74 18.30 -2.34
N SER A 127 -14.75 18.68 -3.63
CA SER A 127 -15.39 19.89 -4.19
C SER A 127 -15.44 19.85 -5.74
N ASP A 128 -14.46 19.18 -6.35
CA ASP A 128 -14.47 18.57 -7.70
C ASP A 128 -13.18 17.71 -7.79
N PRO A 129 -13.25 16.36 -7.70
CA PRO A 129 -14.47 15.59 -7.52
C PRO A 129 -15.14 15.82 -6.15
N ASP A 130 -16.46 15.62 -6.10
CA ASP A 130 -17.21 15.36 -4.87
C ASP A 130 -17.33 13.85 -4.66
N TYR A 131 -17.20 13.38 -3.41
CA TYR A 131 -17.36 11.97 -3.05
C TYR A 131 -18.27 11.80 -1.85
N ALA A 132 -19.16 10.79 -1.90
CA ALA A 132 -19.89 10.28 -0.77
C ALA A 132 -19.92 8.73 -0.75
N ALA A 133 -19.67 8.12 0.40
CA ALA A 133 -19.95 6.71 0.67
C ALA A 133 -20.96 6.60 1.83
N ARG A 134 -22.09 5.95 1.60
CA ARG A 134 -23.21 5.82 2.55
C ARG A 134 -23.43 4.35 2.92
N LEU A 135 -23.63 4.05 4.20
CA LEU A 135 -23.88 2.68 4.62
C LEU A 135 -25.36 2.32 4.43
N THR A 136 -25.62 1.22 3.72
CA THR A 136 -26.97 0.72 3.39
C THR A 136 -27.15 -0.72 3.85
N ARG A 137 -28.35 -1.29 3.63
CA ARG A 137 -28.61 -2.73 3.87
C ARG A 137 -27.89 -3.67 2.89
N GLN A 138 -27.29 -3.15 1.81
CA GLN A 138 -26.61 -3.92 0.77
C GLN A 138 -25.08 -3.72 0.79
N GLY A 139 -24.55 -3.06 1.83
CA GLY A 139 -23.16 -2.60 1.89
C GLY A 139 -23.06 -1.09 1.68
N TRP A 140 -21.93 -0.62 1.18
CA TRP A 140 -21.64 0.79 0.95
C TRP A 140 -22.11 1.23 -0.44
N GLU A 141 -23.02 2.20 -0.49
CA GLU A 141 -23.40 2.91 -1.71
C GLU A 141 -22.41 4.07 -1.92
N ILE A 142 -21.80 4.13 -3.10
CA ILE A 142 -20.80 5.12 -3.48
C ILE A 142 -21.40 6.05 -4.53
N GLU A 143 -21.31 7.35 -4.30
CA GLU A 143 -21.64 8.43 -5.25
C GLU A 143 -20.38 9.28 -5.46
N ARG A 144 -19.91 9.38 -6.70
CA ARG A 144 -18.80 10.27 -7.09
C ARG A 144 -19.25 11.17 -8.22
N HIS A 145 -18.88 12.44 -8.14
CA HIS A 145 -19.08 13.45 -9.18
C HIS A 145 -17.72 14.04 -9.55
N GLU A 146 -17.31 13.99 -10.82
CA GLU A 146 -16.11 14.68 -11.32
C GLU A 146 -16.43 15.40 -12.62
N ARG A 147 -16.12 16.71 -12.69
CA ARG A 147 -16.16 17.52 -13.93
C ARG A 147 -17.49 17.39 -14.73
N GLY A 148 -18.60 17.20 -14.02
CA GLY A 148 -19.94 17.00 -14.61
C GLY A 148 -20.32 15.54 -14.92
N SER A 149 -19.40 14.59 -14.81
CA SER A 149 -19.69 13.15 -14.84
C SER A 149 -20.08 12.66 -13.44
N ARG A 150 -20.96 11.66 -13.34
CA ARG A 150 -21.32 11.00 -12.07
C ARG A 150 -21.26 9.48 -12.18
N SER A 151 -20.49 8.82 -11.32
CA SER A 151 -20.54 7.37 -11.14
C SER A 151 -21.24 7.00 -9.83
N HIS A 152 -21.95 5.86 -9.87
CA HIS A 152 -22.67 5.28 -8.74
C HIS A 152 -22.35 3.78 -8.70
N ALA A 153 -22.11 3.23 -7.50
CA ALA A 153 -21.74 1.83 -7.35
C ALA A 153 -22.05 1.31 -5.93
N THR A 154 -21.97 -0.01 -5.75
CA THR A 154 -22.24 -0.66 -4.46
C THR A 154 -21.13 -1.64 -4.09
N LEU A 155 -20.49 -1.42 -2.94
CA LEU A 155 -19.45 -2.27 -2.39
C LEU A 155 -20.02 -3.11 -1.23
N PRO A 156 -20.05 -4.45 -1.33
CA PRO A 156 -20.75 -5.31 -0.36
C PRO A 156 -20.07 -5.37 1.01
N HIS A 157 -18.79 -4.99 1.09
CA HIS A 157 -17.95 -5.18 2.27
C HIS A 157 -17.13 -3.92 2.58
N GLU A 158 -16.80 -3.73 3.86
CA GLU A 158 -16.00 -2.59 4.32
C GLU A 158 -14.56 -2.63 3.79
N GLY A 159 -13.96 -3.83 3.68
CA GLY A 159 -12.65 -4.01 3.05
C GLY A 159 -12.59 -3.56 1.58
N ASP A 160 -13.70 -3.67 0.83
CA ASP A 160 -13.76 -3.12 -0.53
C ASP A 160 -13.78 -1.58 -0.51
N LEU A 161 -14.46 -0.93 0.45
CA LEU A 161 -14.41 0.54 0.59
C LEU A 161 -12.99 1.03 0.90
N VAL A 162 -12.30 0.32 1.79
CA VAL A 162 -10.90 0.58 2.13
C VAL A 162 -9.98 0.40 0.93
N LEU A 163 -10.17 -0.66 0.13
CA LEU A 163 -9.43 -0.86 -1.13
C LEU A 163 -9.71 0.24 -2.14
N LEU A 164 -10.95 0.70 -2.30
CA LEU A 164 -11.28 1.86 -3.13
C LEU A 164 -10.55 3.13 -2.66
N TRP A 165 -10.41 3.36 -1.36
CA TRP A 165 -9.69 4.54 -0.86
C TRP A 165 -8.18 4.42 -1.02
N MET A 166 -7.60 3.24 -0.79
CA MET A 166 -6.22 2.96 -1.18
C MET A 166 -6.01 3.25 -2.68
N ASP A 167 -6.99 2.90 -3.49
CA ASP A 167 -6.98 3.06 -4.94
C ASP A 167 -7.05 4.52 -5.42
N MET A 168 -7.85 5.36 -4.74
CA MET A 168 -7.97 6.79 -5.01
C MET A 168 -6.77 7.60 -4.48
N PHE A 169 -6.18 7.20 -3.35
CA PHE A 169 -5.09 7.95 -2.70
C PHE A 169 -3.67 7.44 -3.02
N ARG A 170 -3.51 6.26 -3.65
CA ARG A 170 -2.19 5.81 -4.15
C ARG A 170 -1.73 6.65 -5.34
N ASN A 171 -0.41 6.79 -5.49
CA ASN A 171 0.15 7.39 -6.70
C ASN A 171 0.09 6.38 -7.86
N ARG A 172 -0.96 6.45 -8.68
CA ARG A 172 -1.12 5.59 -9.88
C ARG A 172 -0.10 5.86 -10.98
N PHE A 173 0.38 7.10 -11.11
CA PHE A 173 1.17 7.54 -12.27
C PHE A 173 2.50 8.22 -11.87
N PRO A 174 3.41 7.55 -11.12
CA PRO A 174 4.79 8.02 -11.01
C PRO A 174 5.42 8.06 -12.42
N TYR A 175 5.98 9.20 -12.87
CA TYR A 175 6.80 9.24 -14.09
C TYR A 175 7.96 8.24 -13.90
N PRO A 176 8.08 7.28 -14.82
CA PRO A 176 8.79 7.52 -16.07
C PRO A 176 7.89 7.71 -17.31
N ILE A 177 6.60 7.38 -17.20
CA ILE A 177 5.59 7.63 -18.26
C ILE A 177 5.04 9.05 -18.15
N ALA A 178 4.86 9.54 -16.92
CA ALA A 178 4.26 10.85 -16.62
C ALA A 178 4.95 12.36 -16.81
N HIS A 179 7.06 13.34 -16.61
CA HIS A 179 7.88 14.61 -16.74
C HIS A 179 8.67 14.69 -18.06
N THR A 180 8.52 15.78 -18.81
CA THR A 180 9.39 16.20 -19.93
C THR A 180 10.87 16.16 -19.49
N PRO A 181 11.83 15.73 -20.33
CA PRO A 181 13.25 15.69 -19.97
C PRO A 181 13.74 17.00 -19.38
N VAL A 182 14.21 16.95 -18.13
CA VAL A 182 14.69 18.13 -17.39
C VAL A 182 16.18 18.31 -17.69
N PRO A 183 16.64 19.42 -18.31
CA PRO A 183 18.03 19.55 -18.75
C PRO A 183 19.09 19.53 -17.65
N SER A 184 18.70 19.62 -16.38
CA SER A 184 19.58 19.51 -15.20
C SER A 184 19.66 18.09 -14.63
N VAL A 185 19.07 17.08 -15.27
CA VAL A 185 19.06 15.68 -14.84
C VAL A 185 19.70 14.81 -15.94
N PRO A 186 20.56 13.82 -15.61
CA PRO A 186 21.10 12.89 -16.59
C PRO A 186 20.02 12.16 -17.39
N THR A 187 20.29 11.87 -18.65
CA THR A 187 19.42 11.00 -19.47
C THR A 187 19.45 9.56 -18.97
N PRO A 188 18.42 8.73 -19.27
CA PRO A 188 18.45 7.30 -18.97
C PRO A 188 19.73 6.63 -19.47
N ASP A 189 20.12 6.89 -20.73
CA ASP A 189 21.33 6.35 -21.37
C ASP A 189 22.62 6.67 -20.59
N ALA A 190 22.70 7.86 -19.97
CA ALA A 190 23.84 8.28 -19.16
C ALA A 190 23.91 7.57 -17.80
N LEU A 191 22.84 6.91 -17.36
CA LEU A 191 22.76 6.14 -16.12
C LEU A 191 22.85 4.63 -16.36
N THR A 192 22.55 4.13 -17.56
CA THR A 192 22.50 2.68 -17.90
C THR A 192 23.72 1.90 -17.41
N ALA A 193 24.94 2.32 -17.76
CA ALA A 193 26.17 1.62 -17.37
C ALA A 193 26.41 1.60 -15.84
N ALA A 194 25.97 2.64 -15.13
CA ALA A 194 26.04 2.70 -13.66
C ALA A 194 24.96 1.80 -13.00
N ALA A 195 23.78 1.72 -13.60
CA ALA A 195 22.72 0.79 -13.18
C ALA A 195 23.15 -0.67 -13.39
N GLU A 196 23.70 -1.01 -14.56
CA GLU A 196 24.25 -2.34 -14.85
C GLU A 196 25.35 -2.76 -13.87
N ALA A 197 26.31 -1.87 -13.57
CA ALA A 197 27.35 -2.12 -12.57
C ALA A 197 26.77 -2.31 -11.15
N THR A 198 25.70 -1.57 -10.80
CA THR A 198 25.00 -1.70 -9.52
C THR A 198 24.25 -3.04 -9.42
N LEU A 199 23.61 -3.48 -10.51
CA LEU A 199 22.93 -4.77 -10.59
C LEU A 199 23.92 -5.95 -10.51
N ALA A 200 25.09 -5.83 -11.17
CA ALA A 200 26.15 -6.83 -11.07
C ALA A 200 26.74 -6.95 -9.65
N ALA A 201 26.88 -5.82 -8.93
CA ALA A 201 27.24 -5.84 -7.52
C ALA A 201 26.12 -6.47 -6.65
N HIS A 202 24.85 -6.14 -6.92
CA HIS A 202 23.71 -6.70 -6.21
C HIS A 202 23.58 -8.22 -6.37
N ALA A 203 23.92 -8.76 -7.55
CA ALA A 203 23.97 -10.20 -7.83
C ALA A 203 24.94 -10.96 -6.87
N THR A 204 25.95 -10.28 -6.32
CA THR A 204 26.85 -10.85 -5.30
C THR A 204 26.21 -10.84 -3.90
N ASN A 205 25.33 -9.87 -3.62
CA ASN A 205 24.64 -9.75 -2.33
C ASN A 205 23.51 -10.77 -2.18
N VAL A 206 22.69 -11.00 -3.22
CA VAL A 206 21.60 -11.99 -3.20
C VAL A 206 22.09 -13.43 -3.01
N ALA A 207 23.31 -13.73 -3.44
CA ALA A 207 23.98 -15.00 -3.18
C ALA A 207 24.38 -15.21 -1.70
N MET A 208 24.29 -14.20 -0.83
CA MET A 208 24.64 -14.34 0.59
C MET A 208 23.62 -15.21 1.36
N PRO A 209 24.06 -15.99 2.37
CA PRO A 209 23.21 -16.99 3.03
C PRO A 209 21.91 -16.45 3.63
N TYR A 210 21.85 -15.19 4.08
CA TYR A 210 20.65 -14.63 4.69
C TYR A 210 19.53 -14.35 3.68
N LEU A 211 19.85 -13.84 2.48
CA LEU A 211 18.87 -13.68 1.39
C LEU A 211 18.47 -15.04 0.80
N GLN A 212 19.40 -15.99 0.71
CA GLN A 212 19.10 -17.37 0.31
C GLN A 212 18.19 -18.10 1.32
N ASN A 213 18.28 -17.78 2.62
CA ASN A 213 17.32 -18.28 3.62
C ASN A 213 15.96 -17.61 3.47
N TRP A 214 15.91 -16.28 3.32
CA TRP A 214 14.66 -15.53 3.07
C TRP A 214 13.90 -16.07 1.84
N VAL A 215 14.59 -16.29 0.71
CA VAL A 215 14.00 -16.87 -0.50
C VAL A 215 13.30 -18.21 -0.20
N ARG A 216 13.96 -19.10 0.54
CA ARG A 216 13.38 -20.41 0.94
C ARG A 216 12.21 -20.28 1.91
N GLU A 217 12.19 -19.25 2.76
CA GLU A 217 11.10 -19.00 3.70
C GLU A 217 9.87 -18.42 2.99
N ARG A 218 10.06 -17.44 2.12
CA ARG A 218 9.04 -16.89 1.23
C ARG A 218 8.43 -17.96 0.34
N ASP A 219 9.26 -18.76 -0.33
CA ASP A 219 8.75 -19.75 -1.30
C ASP A 219 8.04 -20.91 -0.59
N ARG A 220 8.51 -21.32 0.61
CA ARG A 220 7.73 -22.20 1.50
C ARG A 220 6.39 -21.58 1.92
N GLY A 221 6.34 -20.26 2.16
CA GLY A 221 5.11 -19.53 2.47
C GLY A 221 4.16 -19.36 1.29
N ARG A 222 4.65 -19.42 0.04
CA ARG A 222 3.85 -19.43 -1.19
C ARG A 222 3.29 -20.82 -1.50
N ASP A 223 4.13 -21.84 -1.45
CA ASP A 223 3.76 -23.23 -1.76
C ASP A 223 2.92 -23.86 -0.64
N GLY A 224 3.20 -23.49 0.62
CA GLY A 224 2.51 -23.94 1.82
C GLY A 224 1.17 -23.25 2.09
N GLY A 225 0.30 -23.17 1.07
CA GLY A 225 -1.06 -22.62 1.19
C GLY A 225 -1.85 -23.22 2.37
N PRO A 226 -2.80 -22.46 2.95
CA PRO A 226 -3.19 -22.51 4.37
C PRO A 226 -3.51 -23.93 4.90
N GLY A 227 -2.48 -24.58 5.44
CA GLY A 227 -2.53 -26.03 5.71
C GLY A 227 -1.34 -26.55 6.52
N GLY A 228 -1.21 -26.11 7.77
CA GLY A 228 -0.27 -26.73 8.71
C GLY A 228 0.29 -25.79 9.77
N ALA A 229 -0.36 -25.73 10.94
CA ALA A 229 0.26 -25.20 12.15
C ALA A 229 1.32 -26.19 12.66
N GLY A 230 2.50 -26.18 12.02
CA GLY A 230 3.65 -26.97 12.43
C GLY A 230 4.16 -26.49 13.79
N SER A 231 3.89 -27.27 14.85
CA SER A 231 4.33 -26.93 16.20
C SER A 231 5.84 -26.78 16.27
N LEU A 232 6.31 -25.55 16.47
CA LEU A 232 7.67 -25.31 16.95
C LEU A 232 7.81 -25.93 18.36
N ARG A 233 9.00 -26.47 18.62
CA ARG A 233 9.52 -26.94 19.90
C ARG A 233 10.89 -26.33 20.11
#